data_AF-A0A7W1UXM6-F1
#
_entry.id   AF-A0A7W1UXM6-F1
#
_cell.length_a   1.000
_cell.length_b   1.000
_cell.length_c   1.000
_cell.angle_alpha   90.00
_cell.angle_beta   90.00
_cell.angle_gamma   90.00
#
_symmetry.space_group_name_H-M   'P 1'
#
loop_
_entity.id
_entity.type
_entity.pdbx_description
1 polymer ?
#
loop_
_entity_poly.entity_id
_entity_poly.type
_entity_poly.pdbx_seq_one_letter_code
_entity_poly.pdbx_strand_id
1 'polypeptide(L)'
;MFIIGATGLLLAWKKELKFIPPTLKDTSTLPSLSLERIEEIATVYIMENTDLDPEVDRLDIRPRNGVAKVRFKNHYSEVQVGIKSGEILSVKTRTSDIIEQIHDGSIVDFFIKSNNEEVKKTYVTITCFGLMFLSITGFYLWYNPRRIKNRKIKENSH
;
A
#
# COMPACT_ATOMS: atom_id res chain seq x y z
N MET A 1 15.07 -7.52 -3.71
CA MET A 1 15.67 -6.18 -3.98
C MET A 1 15.01 -5.46 -5.14
N PHE A 2 15.04 -6.01 -6.37
CA PHE A 2 14.36 -5.38 -7.51
C PHE A 2 12.86 -5.15 -7.25
N ILE A 3 12.16 -6.18 -6.74
CA ILE A 3 10.73 -6.08 -6.40
C ILE A 3 10.46 -4.92 -5.44
N ILE A 4 11.29 -4.76 -4.40
CA ILE A 4 11.18 -3.67 -3.41
C ILE A 4 11.38 -2.30 -4.04
N GLY A 5 12.37 -2.17 -4.94
CA GLY A 5 12.58 -0.93 -5.69
C GLY A 5 11.42 -0.61 -6.63
N ALA A 6 10.91 -1.63 -7.34
CA ALA A 6 9.78 -1.49 -8.25
C ALA A 6 8.49 -1.13 -7.50
N THR A 7 8.17 -1.82 -6.40
CA THR A 7 6.98 -1.50 -5.59
C THR A 7 7.11 -0.15 -4.91
N GLY A 8 8.31 0.23 -4.44
CA GLY A 8 8.57 1.57 -3.91
C GLY A 8 8.32 2.66 -4.96
N LEU A 9 8.74 2.44 -6.20
CA LEU A 9 8.49 3.36 -7.31
C LEU A 9 6.99 3.46 -7.64
N LEU A 10 6.30 2.32 -7.73
CA LEU A 10 4.85 2.28 -7.96
C LEU A 10 4.07 2.99 -6.85
N LEU A 11 4.48 2.82 -5.59
CA LEU A 11 3.86 3.49 -4.45
C LEU A 11 4.05 5.01 -4.48
N ALA A 12 5.21 5.48 -4.92
CA ALA A 12 5.46 6.91 -5.08
C ALA A 12 4.52 7.56 -6.13
N TRP A 13 4.12 6.81 -7.16
CA TRP A 13 3.30 7.28 -8.29
C TRP A 13 1.85 6.81 -8.23
N LYS A 14 1.40 6.32 -7.06
CA LYS A 14 0.10 5.65 -6.91
C LYS A 14 -1.11 6.52 -7.27
N LYS A 15 -0.99 7.86 -7.19
CA LYS A 15 -2.07 8.80 -7.53
C LYS A 15 -2.21 8.94 -9.05
N GLU A 16 -1.08 9.14 -9.72
CA GLU A 16 -0.97 9.32 -11.17
C GLU A 16 -1.39 8.04 -11.89
N LEU A 17 -1.02 6.89 -11.33
CA LEU A 17 -1.38 5.56 -11.83
C LEU A 17 -2.81 5.12 -11.45
N LYS A 18 -3.56 5.96 -10.72
CA LYS A 18 -4.95 5.69 -10.29
C LYS A 18 -5.12 4.38 -9.50
N PHE A 19 -4.12 4.00 -8.71
CA PHE A 19 -4.18 2.83 -7.82
C PHE A 19 -5.02 3.04 -6.57
N ILE A 20 -5.48 4.27 -6.36
CA ILE A 20 -6.42 4.64 -5.30
C ILE A 20 -7.72 5.12 -5.97
N PRO A 21 -8.88 4.59 -5.57
CA PRO A 21 -10.17 5.07 -6.04
C PRO A 21 -10.34 6.58 -5.79
N PRO A 22 -10.87 7.35 -6.75
CA PRO A 22 -11.21 8.75 -6.51
C PRO A 22 -12.23 8.84 -5.37
N THR A 23 -12.11 9.88 -4.56
CA THR A 23 -13.08 10.11 -3.48
C THR A 23 -14.23 10.89 -4.05
N LEU A 24 -15.43 10.31 -4.02
CA LEU A 24 -16.64 11.00 -4.44
C LEU A 24 -17.09 12.00 -3.36
N LYS A 25 -18.09 12.81 -3.68
CA LYS A 25 -18.59 13.84 -2.79
C LYS A 25 -20.06 13.56 -2.49
N ASP A 26 -20.40 13.49 -1.21
CA ASP A 26 -21.78 13.53 -0.75
C ASP A 26 -22.23 14.99 -0.68
N THR A 27 -23.29 15.31 -1.41
CA THR A 27 -23.86 16.67 -1.46
C THR A 27 -25.07 16.83 -0.55
N SER A 28 -25.45 15.79 0.21
CA SER A 28 -26.58 15.85 1.12
C SER A 28 -26.38 16.90 2.22
N THR A 29 -27.46 17.56 2.59
CA THR A 29 -27.52 18.55 3.68
C THR A 29 -28.08 17.99 4.98
N LEU A 30 -28.37 16.68 5.02
CA LEU A 30 -28.91 16.00 6.19
C LEU A 30 -27.91 15.98 7.38
N PRO A 31 -28.39 15.67 8.60
CA PRO A 31 -27.51 15.33 9.70
C PRO A 31 -26.62 14.12 9.36
N SER A 32 -25.41 14.11 9.91
CA SER A 32 -24.48 13.00 9.74
C SER A 32 -25.01 11.73 10.41
N LEU A 33 -24.85 10.58 9.75
CA LEU A 33 -25.10 9.26 10.32
C LEU A 33 -24.04 8.91 11.39
N SER A 34 -24.40 7.99 12.30
CA SER A 34 -23.43 7.43 13.26
C SER A 34 -22.43 6.51 12.54
N LEU A 35 -21.29 6.26 13.21
CA LEU A 35 -20.29 5.32 12.70
C LEU A 35 -20.86 3.91 12.55
N GLU A 36 -21.65 3.43 13.53
CA GLU A 36 -22.25 2.10 13.45
C GLU A 36 -23.17 1.98 12.25
N ARG A 37 -23.96 3.03 11.95
CA ARG A 37 -24.87 3.00 10.80
C ARG A 37 -24.11 2.97 9.47
N ILE A 38 -23.00 3.69 9.36
CA ILE A 38 -22.15 3.67 8.17
C ILE A 38 -21.52 2.29 7.97
N GLU A 39 -21.02 1.70 9.06
CA GLU A 39 -20.45 0.36 9.06
C GLU A 39 -21.50 -0.67 8.62
N GLU A 40 -22.68 -0.64 9.22
CA GLU A 40 -23.81 -1.52 8.88
C GLU A 40 -24.16 -1.42 7.39
N ILE A 41 -24.31 -0.21 6.84
CA ILE A 41 -24.62 0.01 5.43
C ILE A 41 -23.57 -0.64 4.53
N ALA A 42 -22.28 -0.47 4.83
CA ALA A 42 -21.21 -1.03 4.03
C ALA A 42 -21.12 -2.57 4.15
N THR A 43 -21.30 -3.11 5.35
CA THR A 43 -21.31 -4.55 5.64
C THR A 43 -22.47 -5.24 4.92
N VAL A 44 -23.68 -4.70 5.04
CA VAL A 44 -24.87 -5.21 4.33
C VAL A 44 -24.65 -5.17 2.82
N TYR A 45 -24.10 -4.07 2.30
CA TYR A 45 -23.80 -3.99 0.87
C TYR A 45 -22.86 -5.11 0.41
N ILE A 46 -21.76 -5.36 1.13
CA ILE A 46 -20.83 -6.45 0.81
C ILE A 46 -21.50 -7.81 0.87
N MET A 47 -22.29 -8.08 1.93
CA MET A 47 -23.00 -9.35 2.11
C MET A 47 -24.03 -9.62 1.01
N GLU A 48 -24.75 -8.60 0.55
CA GLU A 48 -25.84 -8.77 -0.42
C GLU A 48 -25.38 -8.72 -1.89
N ASN A 49 -24.26 -8.05 -2.18
CA ASN A 49 -23.84 -7.76 -3.55
C ASN A 49 -22.53 -8.46 -3.96
N THR A 50 -21.84 -9.13 -3.04
CA THR A 50 -20.55 -9.78 -3.30
C THR A 50 -20.39 -11.07 -2.49
N ASP A 51 -19.50 -11.96 -2.92
CA ASP A 51 -19.09 -13.14 -2.14
C ASP A 51 -17.87 -12.86 -1.23
N LEU A 52 -17.63 -11.59 -0.89
CA LEU A 52 -16.50 -11.17 -0.08
C LEU A 52 -16.85 -11.15 1.41
N ASP A 53 -15.84 -11.36 2.25
CA ASP A 53 -16.02 -11.34 3.70
C ASP A 53 -16.30 -9.91 4.21
N PRO A 54 -17.41 -9.67 4.92
CA PRO A 54 -17.83 -8.33 5.30
C PRO A 54 -17.14 -7.80 6.57
N GLU A 55 -16.13 -8.49 7.09
CA GLU A 55 -15.42 -8.07 8.31
C GLU A 55 -14.66 -6.75 8.07
N VAL A 56 -15.10 -5.71 8.77
CA VAL A 56 -14.53 -4.35 8.64
C VAL A 56 -13.18 -4.26 9.34
N ASP A 57 -12.19 -3.71 8.63
CA ASP A 57 -10.86 -3.39 9.14
C ASP A 57 -10.85 -1.99 9.77
N ARG A 58 -11.31 -0.99 9.01
CA ARG A 58 -11.31 0.41 9.44
C ARG A 58 -12.28 1.27 8.65
N LEU A 59 -12.68 2.39 9.25
CA LEU A 59 -13.45 3.46 8.62
C LEU A 59 -12.60 4.74 8.54
N ASP A 60 -12.36 5.23 7.33
CA ASP A 60 -11.66 6.49 7.08
C ASP A 60 -12.67 7.60 6.73
N ILE A 61 -12.94 8.51 7.66
CA ILE A 61 -13.84 9.66 7.43
C ILE A 61 -13.12 10.77 6.66
N ARG A 62 -13.79 11.29 5.63
CA ARG A 62 -13.36 12.45 4.82
C ARG A 62 -14.40 13.58 4.92
N PRO A 63 -14.37 14.41 5.98
CA PRO A 63 -15.41 15.40 6.23
C PRO A 63 -15.58 16.42 5.10
N ARG A 64 -14.47 16.85 4.49
CA ARG A 64 -14.46 17.79 3.36
C ARG A 64 -15.30 17.31 2.17
N ASN A 65 -15.38 15.99 1.98
CA ASN A 65 -16.13 15.38 0.89
C ASN A 65 -17.49 14.82 1.37
N GLY A 66 -17.76 14.78 2.68
CA GLY A 66 -18.94 14.16 3.24
C GLY A 66 -18.98 12.63 3.10
N VAL A 67 -17.82 11.98 2.96
CA VAL A 67 -17.74 10.54 2.65
C VAL A 67 -16.96 9.79 3.71
N ALA A 68 -17.43 8.61 4.08
CA ALA A 68 -16.69 7.62 4.85
C ALA A 68 -16.24 6.49 3.92
N LYS A 69 -14.97 6.08 4.04
CA LYS A 69 -14.41 4.97 3.28
C LYS A 69 -14.28 3.78 4.21
N VAL A 70 -15.06 2.74 3.96
CA VAL A 70 -15.03 1.49 4.72
C VAL A 70 -14.11 0.50 4.00
N ARG A 71 -13.16 -0.06 4.76
CA ARG A 71 -12.19 -1.06 4.29
C ARG A 71 -12.36 -2.34 5.09
N PHE A 72 -12.05 -3.47 4.46
CA PHE A 72 -12.32 -4.81 4.98
C PHE A 72 -11.01 -5.55 5.26
N LYS A 73 -11.05 -6.50 6.19
CA LYS A 73 -9.84 -7.21 6.65
C LYS A 73 -9.31 -8.18 5.61
N ASN A 74 -10.20 -8.92 4.96
CA ASN A 74 -9.85 -10.10 4.18
C ASN A 74 -9.86 -9.86 2.66
N HIS A 75 -10.02 -8.62 2.20
CA HIS A 75 -9.92 -8.24 0.79
C HIS A 75 -9.63 -6.75 0.63
N TYR A 76 -9.22 -6.35 -0.58
CA TYR A 76 -8.75 -4.99 -0.86
C TYR A 76 -9.83 -4.04 -1.38
N SER A 77 -11.10 -4.31 -1.08
CA SER A 77 -12.20 -3.45 -1.56
C SER A 77 -12.40 -2.27 -0.62
N GLU A 78 -12.73 -1.11 -1.18
CA GLU A 78 -13.15 0.07 -0.46
C GLU A 78 -14.59 0.40 -0.86
N VAL A 79 -15.45 0.53 0.13
CA VAL A 79 -16.83 1.01 -0.02
C VAL A 79 -16.87 2.46 0.46
N GLN A 80 -17.28 3.38 -0.40
CA GLN A 80 -17.47 4.78 -0.06
C GLN A 80 -18.95 5.02 0.23
N VAL A 81 -19.26 5.42 1.46
CA VAL A 81 -20.61 5.72 1.93
C VAL A 81 -20.74 7.23 2.15
N GLY A 82 -21.83 7.83 1.67
CA GLY A 82 -22.18 9.20 2.01
C GLY A 82 -22.53 9.29 3.50
N ILE A 83 -21.81 10.14 4.24
CA ILE A 83 -21.98 10.26 5.70
C ILE A 83 -23.36 10.80 6.05
N LYS A 84 -23.98 11.58 5.17
CA LYS A 84 -25.28 12.20 5.42
C LYS A 84 -26.40 11.51 4.66
N SER A 85 -26.16 11.14 3.40
CA SER A 85 -27.16 10.44 2.59
C SER A 85 -27.29 8.96 2.95
N GLY A 86 -26.23 8.32 3.43
CA GLY A 86 -26.17 6.87 3.59
C GLY A 86 -26.04 6.11 2.26
N GLU A 87 -25.87 6.81 1.14
CA GLU A 87 -25.77 6.19 -0.18
C GLU A 87 -24.40 5.54 -0.40
N ILE A 88 -24.38 4.40 -1.08
CA ILE A 88 -23.14 3.79 -1.59
C ILE A 88 -22.70 4.57 -2.82
N LEU A 89 -21.66 5.39 -2.66
CA LEU A 89 -21.14 6.25 -3.72
C LEU A 89 -20.21 5.49 -4.68
N SER A 90 -19.38 4.59 -4.14
CA SER A 90 -18.40 3.86 -4.94
C SER A 90 -17.95 2.59 -4.24
N VAL A 91 -17.80 1.50 -5.00
CA VAL A 91 -17.15 0.26 -4.53
C VAL A 91 -16.04 -0.12 -5.50
N LYS A 92 -14.80 -0.08 -5.03
CA LYS A 92 -13.62 -0.32 -5.87
C LYS A 92 -12.48 -0.98 -5.10
N THR A 93 -11.69 -1.78 -5.80
CA THR A 93 -10.45 -2.35 -5.26
C THR A 93 -9.36 -1.29 -5.14
N ARG A 94 -8.60 -1.35 -4.06
CA ARG A 94 -7.44 -0.49 -3.77
C ARG A 94 -6.15 -1.20 -4.11
N THR A 95 -5.74 -1.13 -5.37
CA THR A 95 -4.47 -1.73 -5.84
C THR A 95 -3.26 -1.22 -5.05
N SER A 96 -3.30 0.02 -4.53
CA SER A 96 -2.23 0.55 -3.69
C SER A 96 -1.92 -0.32 -2.47
N ASP A 97 -2.96 -0.92 -1.88
CA ASP A 97 -2.83 -1.67 -0.64
C ASP A 97 -2.19 -3.03 -0.91
N ILE A 98 -2.48 -3.64 -2.06
CA ILE A 98 -1.80 -4.85 -2.54
C ILE A 98 -0.30 -4.58 -2.74
N ILE A 99 0.04 -3.48 -3.43
CA ILE A 99 1.43 -3.10 -3.69
C ILE A 99 2.15 -2.80 -2.38
N GLU A 100 1.48 -2.16 -1.42
CA GLU A 100 2.00 -1.87 -0.09
C GLU A 100 2.35 -3.16 0.66
N GLN A 101 1.45 -4.15 0.68
CA GLN A 101 1.69 -5.43 1.35
C GLN A 101 2.82 -6.25 0.68
N ILE A 102 2.98 -6.15 -0.64
CA ILE A 102 4.14 -6.75 -1.34
C ILE A 102 5.43 -6.02 -0.97
N HIS A 103 5.37 -4.70 -0.83
CA HIS A 103 6.53 -3.88 -0.50
C HIS A 103 7.04 -4.13 0.92
N ASP A 104 6.15 -4.21 1.90
CA ASP A 104 6.54 -4.41 3.29
C ASP A 104 6.63 -5.89 3.70
N GLY A 105 6.21 -6.81 2.83
CA GLY A 105 6.27 -8.26 3.01
C GLY A 105 5.05 -8.85 3.73
N SER A 106 4.09 -8.03 4.17
CA SER A 106 2.88 -8.50 4.88
C SER A 106 1.88 -9.22 3.98
N ILE A 107 2.12 -9.28 2.66
CA ILE A 107 1.30 -10.08 1.73
C ILE A 107 1.30 -11.57 2.11
N VAL A 108 2.41 -12.07 2.67
CA VAL A 108 2.53 -13.47 3.12
C VAL A 108 1.62 -13.72 4.32
N ASP A 109 1.61 -12.78 5.28
CA ASP A 109 0.76 -12.84 6.46
C ASP A 109 -0.73 -12.82 6.08
N PHE A 110 -1.09 -12.01 5.09
CA PHE A 110 -2.44 -11.96 4.52
C PHE A 110 -2.90 -13.30 3.93
N PHE A 111 -2.05 -14.00 3.16
CA PHE A 111 -2.41 -15.29 2.58
C PHE A 111 -2.47 -16.44 3.59
N ILE A 112 -1.60 -16.43 4.60
CA ILE A 112 -1.52 -17.50 5.61
C ILE A 112 -2.48 -17.22 6.79
N LYS A 113 -3.17 -16.06 6.80
CA LYS A 113 -4.00 -15.57 7.92
C LYS A 113 -3.28 -15.66 9.26
N SER A 114 -1.98 -15.38 9.24
CA SER A 114 -1.12 -15.45 10.41
C SER A 114 -0.78 -14.03 10.86
N ASN A 115 -1.08 -13.68 12.12
CA ASN A 115 -0.68 -12.40 12.70
C ASN A 115 0.80 -12.39 13.14
N ASN A 116 1.66 -13.11 12.42
CA ASN A 116 3.07 -13.24 12.76
C ASN A 116 3.85 -12.02 12.27
N GLU A 117 3.92 -10.97 13.10
CA GLU A 117 4.79 -9.81 12.85
C GLU A 117 6.26 -10.18 12.55
N GLU A 118 6.68 -11.37 12.96
CA GLU A 118 8.02 -11.92 12.73
C GLU A 118 8.35 -12.11 11.25
N VAL A 119 7.38 -12.48 10.41
CA VAL A 119 7.59 -12.69 8.97
C VAL A 119 7.93 -11.36 8.32
N LYS A 120 7.10 -10.34 8.56
CA LYS A 120 7.34 -8.96 8.12
C LYS A 120 8.69 -8.43 8.60
N LYS A 121 9.02 -8.59 9.89
CA LYS A 121 10.31 -8.13 10.45
C LYS A 121 11.48 -8.80 9.75
N THR A 122 11.45 -10.13 9.63
CA THR A 122 12.49 -10.90 8.94
C THR A 122 12.65 -10.46 7.49
N TYR A 123 11.54 -10.31 6.76
CA TYR A 123 11.53 -9.88 5.36
C TYR A 123 12.20 -8.52 5.18
N VAL A 124 11.80 -7.53 5.98
CA VAL A 124 12.37 -6.18 5.92
C VAL A 124 13.84 -6.20 6.32
N THR A 125 14.22 -6.93 7.36
CA THR A 125 15.62 -7.01 7.81
C THR A 125 16.54 -7.58 6.72
N ILE A 126 16.19 -8.73 6.13
CA ILE A 126 16.97 -9.35 5.05
C ILE A 126 17.02 -8.41 3.83
N THR A 127 15.90 -7.77 3.52
CA THR A 127 15.80 -6.81 2.41
C THR A 127 16.75 -5.64 2.60
N CYS A 128 16.72 -4.99 3.76
CA CYS A 128 17.57 -3.85 4.07
C CYS A 128 19.06 -4.21 4.05
N PHE A 129 19.45 -5.32 4.68
CA PHE A 129 20.85 -5.77 4.64
C PHE A 129 21.30 -6.10 3.22
N GLY A 130 20.45 -6.77 2.42
CA GLY A 130 20.75 -7.04 1.02
C GLY A 130 20.92 -5.76 0.20
N LEU A 131 20.08 -4.74 0.40
CA LEU A 131 20.22 -3.44 -0.26
C LEU A 131 21.51 -2.72 0.15
N MET A 132 21.86 -2.71 1.45
CA MET A 132 23.10 -2.14 1.92
C MET A 132 24.31 -2.86 1.32
N PHE A 133 24.29 -4.19 1.32
CA PHE A 133 25.35 -5.01 0.74
C PHE A 133 25.51 -4.76 -0.76
N LEU A 134 24.42 -4.76 -1.53
CA LEU A 134 24.44 -4.44 -2.97
C LEU A 134 24.94 -3.01 -3.24
N SER A 135 24.60 -2.05 -2.38
CA SER A 135 25.06 -0.67 -2.52
C SER A 135 26.57 -0.55 -2.30
N ILE A 136 27.09 -1.17 -1.23
CA ILE A 136 28.52 -1.18 -0.92
C ILE A 136 29.31 -1.91 -2.01
N THR A 137 28.87 -3.11 -2.39
CA THR A 137 29.55 -3.93 -3.40
C THR A 137 29.44 -3.30 -4.79
N GLY A 138 28.28 -2.75 -5.16
CA GLY A 138 28.10 -2.01 -6.41
C GLY A 138 29.01 -0.79 -6.51
N PHE A 139 29.13 -0.01 -5.43
CA PHE A 139 30.06 1.12 -5.38
C PHE A 139 31.52 0.66 -5.48
N TYR A 140 31.89 -0.41 -4.76
CA TYR A 140 33.23 -0.98 -4.83
C TYR A 140 33.59 -1.42 -6.26
N LEU A 141 32.69 -2.14 -6.94
CA LEU A 141 32.89 -2.60 -8.32
C LEU A 141 32.98 -1.44 -9.31
N TRP A 142 32.26 -0.33 -9.08
CA TRP A 142 32.35 0.88 -9.89
C TRP A 142 33.67 1.66 -9.67
N TYR A 143 34.13 1.74 -8.43
CA TYR A 143 35.32 2.52 -8.05
C TYR A 143 36.64 1.78 -8.35
N ASN A 144 36.70 0.46 -8.14
CA ASN A 144 37.92 -0.33 -8.24
C ASN A 144 38.62 -0.26 -9.62
N PRO A 145 37.92 -0.34 -10.77
CA PRO A 145 38.55 -0.20 -12.09
C PRO A 145 39.20 1.17 -12.29
N ARG A 146 38.57 2.24 -11.80
CA ARG A 146 39.12 3.60 -11.86
C ARG A 146 40.39 3.71 -11.02
N ARG A 147 40.40 3.11 -9.83
CA ARG A 147 41.59 3.03 -8.96
C ARG A 147 42.75 2.30 -9.64
N ILE A 148 42.49 1.15 -10.27
CA ILE A 148 43.50 0.34 -10.96
C ILE A 148 44.08 1.11 -12.17
N LYS A 149 43.22 1.75 -12.98
CA LYS A 149 43.66 2.57 -14.13
C LYS A 149 44.55 3.72 -13.69
N ASN A 150 44.16 4.47 -12.66
CA ASN A 150 44.93 5.61 -12.17
C ASN A 150 46.29 5.18 -11.58
N ARG A 151 46.37 4.00 -10.95
CA ARG A 151 47.64 3.45 -10.46
C ARG A 151 48.60 3.13 -11.60
N LYS A 152 48.13 2.45 -12.65
CA LYS A 152 48.95 2.13 -13.84
C LYS A 152 49.47 3.39 -14.55
N ILE A 153 48.66 4.45 -14.65
CA ILE A 153 49.09 5.72 -15.24
C ILE A 153 50.23 6.34 -14.41
N LYS A 154 50.10 6.34 -13.09
CA LYS A 154 51.12 6.90 -12.18
C LYS A 154 52.43 6.09 -12.20
N GLU A 155 52.35 4.76 -12.33
CA GLU A 155 53.50 3.87 -12.48
C GLU A 155 54.24 4.10 -13.81
N ASN A 156 53.54 4.40 -14.91
CA ASN A 156 54.14 4.65 -16.24
C ASN A 156 54.68 6.09 -16.43
N SER A 157 54.38 7.01 -15.51
CA SER A 157 54.84 8.40 -15.55
C SER A 157 56.11 8.67 -14.73
N HIS A 158 56.62 7.63 -14.06
CA HIS A 158 57.90 7.60 -13.34
C HIS A 158 58.90 6.73 -14.11
#